data_AF-A0A2H3FV66-F1
#
_entry.id   AF-A0A2H3FV66-F1
#
_cell.length_a   1.000
_cell.length_b   1.000
_cell.length_c   1.000
_cell.angle_alpha   90.00
_cell.angle_beta   90.00
_cell.angle_gamma   90.00
#
_symmetry.space_group_name_H-M   'P 1'
#
loop_
_entity.id
_entity.type
_entity.pdbx_description
1 polymer ?
#
loop_
_entity_poly.entity_id
_entity_poly.type
_entity_poly.pdbx_seq_one_letter_code
_entity_poly.pdbx_strand_id
1 'polypeptide(L)'
;MGSKSALRHIDTVSVRELQLRVPGLSEQDLEHVTRVITSGVVFRSLTNTSERVALLDRLRRIKFLIPSIHTLQKDVKYLRPCADVLKRLILGQGRSSSTAQAVALDAFPPGRQRGADAEFLDKLKRLYLFIMQNIVQLTDEAPLRGDRAKVQMPGLGGPNPKSWFQLAIEAQRLGFSSAEITRLASEDPDRELALRTLLLARPESEYEYDRSDLDNLVSSAVQLFRAARRRRPDFVEPRFTTRGTGELIARRCGRQYSGAYEHDRNFFTMTYFSLPVARDVDVTSLFVRRSVFHAFFRLEKGNKVTSDATGVDQSHSPAVMDGESPQANQDRSLSKIKNEETARQSVWEALRRQDEALQQGVAKQYGTDVGGSLQCDSKNIVEISSDSCESASETEDSEVTLEPALKRRRRG
;
A
#
# COMPACT_ATOMS: atom_id res chain seq x y z
N MET A 1 -20.19 10.70 10.54
CA MET A 1 -20.81 9.42 10.95
C MET A 1 -22.16 9.30 10.26
N GLY A 2 -22.54 8.11 9.78
CA GLY A 2 -23.82 7.90 9.09
C GLY A 2 -25.03 7.99 10.03
N SER A 3 -26.23 8.18 9.48
CA SER A 3 -27.47 8.23 10.28
C SER A 3 -27.76 6.88 10.94
N LYS A 4 -28.03 6.87 12.26
CA LYS A 4 -28.42 5.67 13.00
C LYS A 4 -29.69 5.01 12.43
N SER A 5 -30.61 5.80 11.87
CA SER A 5 -31.80 5.25 11.22
C SER A 5 -31.45 4.49 9.94
N ALA A 6 -30.49 4.99 9.16
CA ALA A 6 -30.06 4.37 7.91
C ALA A 6 -29.36 3.02 8.14
N LEU A 7 -28.64 2.85 9.26
CA LEU A 7 -27.97 1.59 9.60
C LEU A 7 -28.94 0.42 9.77
N ARG A 8 -30.21 0.68 10.10
CA ARG A 8 -31.25 -0.37 10.24
C ARG A 8 -31.59 -1.05 8.92
N HIS A 9 -31.19 -0.45 7.81
CA HIS A 9 -31.41 -1.00 6.48
C HIS A 9 -30.25 -1.85 5.96
N ILE A 10 -29.14 -1.93 6.70
CA ILE A 10 -27.95 -2.65 6.28
C ILE A 10 -27.94 -4.03 6.93
N ASP A 11 -27.92 -5.07 6.10
CA ASP A 11 -27.75 -6.46 6.52
C ASP A 11 -26.46 -7.08 5.94
N THR A 12 -26.14 -8.29 6.36
CA THR A 12 -24.93 -9.01 5.93
C THR A 12 -24.92 -9.29 4.43
N VAL A 13 -26.09 -9.51 3.81
CA VAL A 13 -26.23 -9.70 2.36
C VAL A 13 -25.88 -8.41 1.63
N SER A 14 -26.37 -7.27 2.11
CA SER A 14 -26.09 -5.94 1.57
C SER A 14 -24.60 -5.63 1.61
N VAL A 15 -23.92 -5.96 2.72
CA VAL A 15 -22.46 -5.80 2.81
C VAL A 15 -21.75 -6.73 1.82
N ARG A 16 -22.13 -8.01 1.75
CA ARG A 16 -21.51 -9.00 0.87
C ARG A 16 -21.61 -8.63 -0.61
N GLU A 17 -22.78 -8.17 -1.05
CA GLU A 17 -23.01 -7.81 -2.45
C GLU A 17 -22.34 -6.49 -2.84
N LEU A 18 -22.13 -5.55 -1.91
CA LEU A 18 -21.64 -4.20 -2.23
C LEU A 18 -20.16 -3.98 -1.94
N GLN A 19 -19.58 -4.66 -0.95
CA GLN A 19 -18.17 -4.44 -0.60
C GLN A 19 -17.25 -4.71 -1.80
N LEU A 20 -16.10 -4.03 -1.84
CA LEU A 20 -15.08 -4.15 -2.90
C LEU A 20 -15.51 -3.72 -4.30
N ARG A 21 -16.73 -3.24 -4.47
CA ARG A 21 -17.21 -2.67 -5.73
C ARG A 21 -16.88 -1.19 -5.84
N VAL A 22 -16.78 -0.74 -7.09
CA VAL A 22 -16.44 0.65 -7.47
C VAL A 22 -17.44 1.15 -8.53
N PRO A 23 -18.74 1.25 -8.22
CA PRO A 23 -19.78 1.56 -9.20
C PRO A 23 -19.62 2.93 -9.90
N GLY A 24 -18.81 3.84 -9.36
CA GLY A 24 -18.50 5.10 -10.03
C GLY A 24 -17.41 5.04 -11.09
N LEU A 25 -16.71 3.91 -11.23
CA LEU A 25 -15.61 3.73 -12.20
C LEU A 25 -15.67 2.42 -13.00
N SER A 26 -16.28 1.36 -12.46
CA SER A 26 -16.49 0.07 -13.13
C SER A 26 -17.94 -0.06 -13.59
N GLU A 27 -18.14 -0.26 -14.88
CA GLU A 27 -19.46 -0.51 -15.47
C GLU A 27 -20.05 -1.82 -14.97
N GLN A 28 -19.22 -2.87 -14.86
CA GLN A 28 -19.66 -4.17 -14.32
C GLN A 28 -20.14 -4.05 -12.88
N ASP A 29 -19.43 -3.27 -12.06
CA ASP A 29 -19.86 -3.01 -10.69
C ASP A 29 -21.13 -2.19 -10.63
N LEU A 30 -21.26 -1.17 -11.49
CA LEU A 30 -22.48 -0.37 -11.53
C LEU A 30 -23.69 -1.20 -11.93
N GLU A 31 -23.54 -2.05 -12.94
CA GLU A 31 -24.61 -2.94 -13.41
C GLU A 31 -25.04 -3.90 -12.30
N HIS A 32 -24.07 -4.54 -11.64
CA HIS A 32 -24.37 -5.41 -10.51
C HIS A 32 -25.07 -4.67 -9.37
N VAL A 33 -24.52 -3.51 -8.94
CA VAL A 33 -25.09 -2.70 -7.86
C VAL A 33 -26.51 -2.25 -8.21
N THR A 34 -26.75 -1.84 -9.45
CA THR A 34 -28.07 -1.48 -9.95
C THR A 34 -29.02 -2.67 -9.83
N ARG A 35 -28.63 -3.83 -10.34
CA ARG A 35 -29.44 -5.05 -10.32
C ARG A 35 -29.83 -5.48 -8.90
N VAL A 36 -28.88 -5.54 -7.96
CA VAL A 36 -29.17 -6.00 -6.59
C VAL A 36 -30.03 -5.00 -5.81
N ILE A 37 -29.96 -3.70 -6.16
CA ILE A 37 -30.82 -2.67 -5.55
C ILE A 37 -32.22 -2.68 -6.17
N THR A 38 -32.36 -2.77 -7.49
CA THR A 38 -33.70 -2.75 -8.12
C THR A 38 -34.49 -4.01 -7.81
N SER A 39 -33.82 -5.17 -7.73
CA SER A 39 -34.44 -6.46 -7.37
C SER A 39 -34.77 -6.61 -5.88
N GLY A 40 -34.40 -5.66 -5.02
CA GLY A 40 -34.67 -5.76 -3.58
C GLY A 40 -33.76 -6.74 -2.82
N VAL A 41 -32.72 -7.31 -3.47
CA VAL A 41 -31.80 -8.27 -2.84
C VAL A 41 -31.05 -7.65 -1.66
N VAL A 42 -30.56 -6.41 -1.84
CA VAL A 42 -29.88 -5.62 -0.81
C VAL A 42 -30.81 -4.55 -0.24
N PHE A 43 -30.55 -4.11 0.98
CA PHE A 43 -31.39 -3.15 1.72
C PHE A 43 -32.86 -3.56 1.78
N ARG A 44 -33.15 -4.81 2.16
CA ARG A 44 -34.50 -5.40 2.08
C ARG A 44 -35.55 -4.63 2.87
N SER A 45 -35.17 -4.07 4.02
CA SER A 45 -36.07 -3.27 4.85
C SER A 45 -36.30 -1.84 4.33
N LEU A 46 -35.57 -1.42 3.29
CA LEU A 46 -35.78 -0.14 2.63
C LEU A 46 -36.84 -0.30 1.52
N THR A 47 -38.11 -0.21 1.91
CA THR A 47 -39.27 -0.42 1.02
C THR A 47 -39.60 0.79 0.15
N ASN A 48 -39.21 1.99 0.57
CA ASN A 48 -39.48 3.23 -0.16
C ASN A 48 -38.67 3.28 -1.47
N THR A 49 -39.35 3.15 -2.61
CA THR A 49 -38.74 3.17 -3.95
C THR A 49 -37.94 4.44 -4.23
N SER A 50 -38.44 5.61 -3.84
CA SER A 50 -37.74 6.88 -4.06
C SER A 50 -36.42 6.96 -3.28
N GLU A 51 -36.39 6.40 -2.07
CA GLU A 51 -35.16 6.32 -1.27
C GLU A 51 -34.15 5.33 -1.88
N ARG A 52 -34.63 4.23 -2.47
CA ARG A 52 -33.77 3.27 -3.19
C ARG A 52 -33.13 3.91 -4.43
N VAL A 53 -33.89 4.70 -5.19
CA VAL A 53 -33.37 5.46 -6.34
C VAL A 53 -32.30 6.46 -5.89
N ALA A 54 -32.60 7.24 -4.84
CA ALA A 54 -31.63 8.18 -4.28
C ALA A 54 -30.37 7.49 -3.73
N LEU A 55 -30.50 6.28 -3.17
CA LEU A 55 -29.37 5.47 -2.72
C LEU A 55 -28.50 5.02 -3.90
N LEU A 56 -29.11 4.52 -4.98
CA LEU A 56 -28.40 4.13 -6.19
C LEU A 56 -27.64 5.32 -6.80
N ASP A 57 -28.26 6.51 -6.80
CA ASP A 57 -27.62 7.75 -7.26
C ASP A 57 -26.42 8.18 -6.42
N ARG A 58 -26.41 7.88 -5.12
CA ARG A 58 -25.24 8.08 -4.27
C ARG A 58 -24.17 7.03 -4.52
N LEU A 59 -24.55 5.76 -4.65
CA LEU A 59 -23.62 4.66 -4.86
C LEU A 59 -22.86 4.82 -6.18
N ARG A 60 -23.53 5.17 -7.29
CA ARG A 60 -22.85 5.42 -8.58
C ARG A 60 -21.83 6.56 -8.57
N ARG A 61 -21.76 7.38 -7.52
CA ARG A 61 -20.76 8.45 -7.36
C ARG A 61 -19.51 7.97 -6.61
N ILE A 62 -19.52 6.76 -6.06
CA ILE A 62 -18.40 6.21 -5.29
C ILE A 62 -17.31 5.75 -6.26
N LYS A 63 -16.18 6.47 -6.24
CA LYS A 63 -14.99 6.22 -7.08
C LYS A 63 -13.87 5.46 -6.37
N PHE A 64 -14.19 4.78 -5.28
CA PHE A 64 -13.26 3.99 -4.47
C PHE A 64 -13.90 2.63 -4.14
N LEU A 65 -13.09 1.67 -3.72
CA LEU A 65 -13.61 0.40 -3.20
C LEU A 65 -14.55 0.68 -2.02
N ILE A 66 -15.77 0.15 -2.07
CA ILE A 66 -16.69 0.20 -0.93
C ILE A 66 -16.07 -0.64 0.19
N PRO A 67 -15.68 -0.03 1.32
CA PRO A 67 -14.97 -0.75 2.38
C PRO A 67 -15.97 -1.50 3.27
N SER A 68 -15.48 -2.53 3.95
CA SER A 68 -16.13 -3.17 5.08
C SER A 68 -15.11 -3.49 6.17
N ILE A 69 -15.58 -3.94 7.35
CA ILE A 69 -14.68 -4.40 8.41
C ILE A 69 -13.82 -5.56 7.92
N HIS A 70 -14.39 -6.46 7.10
CA HIS A 70 -13.63 -7.55 6.49
C HIS A 70 -12.51 -7.04 5.60
N THR A 71 -12.78 -6.07 4.72
CA THR A 71 -11.76 -5.54 3.80
C THR A 71 -10.67 -4.81 4.57
N LEU A 72 -11.02 -4.05 5.61
CA LEU A 72 -10.06 -3.41 6.52
C LEU A 72 -9.10 -4.45 7.13
N GLN A 73 -9.64 -5.53 7.69
CA GLN A 73 -8.82 -6.61 8.28
C GLN A 73 -7.90 -7.25 7.25
N LYS A 74 -8.35 -7.40 6.00
CA LYS A 74 -7.51 -7.94 4.92
C LYS A 74 -6.41 -6.95 4.55
N ASP A 75 -6.74 -5.67 4.32
CA ASP A 75 -5.78 -4.64 3.91
C ASP A 75 -4.71 -4.38 4.98
N VAL A 76 -5.04 -4.49 6.26
CA VAL A 76 -4.06 -4.44 7.36
C VAL A 76 -3.00 -5.55 7.22
N LYS A 77 -3.33 -6.73 6.70
CA LYS A 77 -2.34 -7.80 6.44
C LYS A 77 -1.32 -7.41 5.38
N TYR A 78 -1.66 -6.49 4.48
CA TYR A 78 -0.73 -5.95 3.49
C TYR A 78 0.09 -4.77 4.05
N LEU A 79 -0.54 -3.90 4.85
CA LEU A 79 0.11 -2.71 5.39
C LEU A 79 1.04 -2.99 6.58
N ARG A 80 0.80 -4.06 7.34
CA ARG A 80 1.62 -4.42 8.49
C ARG A 80 3.11 -4.60 8.11
N PRO A 81 3.48 -5.40 7.09
CA PRO A 81 4.87 -5.48 6.64
C PRO A 81 5.46 -4.12 6.25
N CYS A 82 4.67 -3.23 5.65
CA CYS A 82 5.13 -1.88 5.28
C CYS A 82 5.44 -1.03 6.53
N ALA A 83 4.56 -1.11 7.54
CA ALA A 83 4.74 -0.42 8.82
C ALA A 83 5.94 -0.99 9.61
N ASP A 84 6.16 -2.29 9.55
CA ASP A 84 7.29 -2.96 10.20
C ASP A 84 8.61 -2.57 9.55
N VAL A 85 8.66 -2.47 8.21
CA VAL A 85 9.81 -1.94 7.47
C VAL A 85 10.11 -0.50 7.90
N LEU A 86 9.09 0.36 7.98
CA LEU A 86 9.27 1.75 8.41
C LEU A 86 9.82 1.85 9.84
N LYS A 87 9.28 1.03 10.76
CA LYS A 87 9.79 0.96 12.14
C LYS A 87 11.25 0.51 12.18
N ARG A 88 11.59 -0.56 11.46
CA ARG A 88 12.95 -1.11 11.40
C ARG A 88 13.93 -0.15 10.76
N LEU A 89 13.51 0.63 9.75
CA LEU A 89 14.32 1.69 9.15
C LEU A 89 14.77 2.73 10.18
N ILE A 90 13.91 3.03 11.16
CA ILE A 90 14.16 4.11 12.13
C ILE A 90 14.81 3.58 13.41
N LEU A 91 14.33 2.43 13.91
CA LEU A 91 14.70 1.85 15.20
C LEU A 91 15.80 0.78 15.09
N GLY A 92 16.14 0.34 13.86
CA GLY A 92 17.02 -0.80 13.63
C GLY A 92 16.42 -2.08 14.22
N GLN A 93 17.20 -2.75 15.07
CA GLN A 93 16.77 -3.94 15.82
C GLN A 93 15.89 -3.61 17.05
N GLY A 94 15.73 -2.32 17.36
CA GLY A 94 14.90 -1.86 18.46
C GLY A 94 13.41 -2.17 18.24
N ARG A 95 12.70 -2.46 19.34
CA ARG A 95 11.25 -2.65 19.34
C ARG A 95 10.57 -1.48 20.04
N SER A 96 9.45 -1.03 19.49
CA SER A 96 8.60 -0.01 20.10
C SER A 96 7.14 -0.41 19.99
N SER A 97 6.39 -0.22 21.08
CA SER A 97 4.92 -0.35 21.11
C SER A 97 4.23 0.81 20.38
N SER A 98 4.94 1.91 20.11
CA SER A 98 4.41 3.06 19.39
C SER A 98 3.97 2.70 17.97
N THR A 99 3.04 3.48 17.42
CA THR A 99 2.62 3.32 16.02
C THR A 99 3.75 3.70 15.06
N ALA A 100 3.73 3.18 13.84
CA ALA A 100 4.74 3.52 12.83
C ALA A 100 4.76 5.02 12.48
N GLN A 101 3.59 5.69 12.57
CA GLN A 101 3.50 7.13 12.38
C GLN A 101 4.17 7.91 13.51
N ALA A 102 3.99 7.51 14.77
CA ALA A 102 4.65 8.16 15.90
C ALA A 102 6.18 8.04 15.81
N VAL A 103 6.67 6.82 15.53
CA VAL A 103 8.10 6.56 15.32
C VAL A 103 8.66 7.40 14.15
N ALA A 104 7.90 7.53 13.06
CA ALA A 104 8.29 8.38 11.94
C ALA A 104 8.30 9.86 12.27
N LEU A 105 7.37 10.32 13.11
CA LEU A 105 7.32 11.72 13.54
C LEU A 105 8.52 12.07 14.43
N ASP A 106 8.90 11.18 15.34
CA ASP A 106 10.09 11.35 16.18
C ASP A 106 11.38 11.43 15.35
N ALA A 107 11.42 10.71 14.24
CA ALA A 107 12.51 10.74 13.26
C ALA A 107 12.41 11.88 12.24
N PHE A 108 11.36 12.72 12.31
CA PHE A 108 11.15 13.84 11.40
C PHE A 108 11.34 15.15 12.16
N PRO A 109 12.54 15.78 12.10
CA PRO A 109 12.82 17.00 12.86
C PRO A 109 11.79 18.08 12.49
N PRO A 110 11.09 18.67 13.48
CA PRO A 110 10.04 19.62 13.19
C PRO A 110 10.62 20.89 12.56
N GLY A 111 10.14 21.23 11.36
CA GLY A 111 10.24 22.60 10.88
C GLY A 111 9.44 23.52 11.81
N ARG A 112 10.03 24.62 12.27
CA ARG A 112 9.36 25.62 13.17
C ARG A 112 8.22 26.40 12.48
N GLN A 113 7.57 25.84 11.47
CA GLN A 113 6.71 26.56 10.53
C GLN A 113 5.28 26.00 10.50
N ARG A 114 4.34 26.89 10.19
CA ARG A 114 2.93 26.55 9.96
C ARG A 114 2.83 25.59 8.77
N GLY A 115 2.24 24.42 8.96
CA GLY A 115 2.11 23.39 7.92
C GLY A 115 3.06 22.19 8.05
N ALA A 116 3.90 22.15 9.10
CA ALA A 116 4.80 21.04 9.37
C ALA A 116 4.09 19.66 9.40
N ASP A 117 2.87 19.58 9.92
CA ASP A 117 2.09 18.33 9.93
C ASP A 117 1.71 17.86 8.52
N ALA A 118 1.32 18.78 7.64
CA ALA A 118 0.95 18.47 6.27
C ALA A 118 2.17 18.03 5.45
N GLU A 119 3.31 18.70 5.67
CA GLU A 119 4.58 18.31 5.09
C GLU A 119 5.00 16.93 5.58
N PHE A 120 5.03 16.68 6.89
CA PHE A 120 5.32 15.37 7.48
C PHE A 120 4.46 14.28 6.85
N LEU A 121 3.15 14.50 6.75
CA LEU A 121 2.23 13.52 6.16
C LEU A 121 2.51 13.30 4.67
N ASP A 122 2.87 14.32 3.89
CA ASP A 122 3.27 14.15 2.48
C ASP A 122 4.55 13.30 2.36
N LYS A 123 5.56 13.59 3.19
CA LYS A 123 6.83 12.85 3.21
C LYS A 123 6.63 11.40 3.68
N LEU A 124 5.81 11.19 4.70
CA LEU A 124 5.45 9.86 5.18
C LEU A 124 4.75 9.04 4.09
N LYS A 125 3.81 9.65 3.35
CA LYS A 125 3.14 9.00 2.22
C LYS A 125 4.11 8.57 1.13
N ARG A 126 5.07 9.42 0.77
CA ARG A 126 6.12 9.09 -0.23
C ARG A 126 6.98 7.93 0.24
N LEU A 127 7.35 7.91 1.52
CA LEU A 127 8.13 6.83 2.11
C LEU A 127 7.36 5.51 2.11
N TYR A 128 6.07 5.51 2.46
CA TYR A 128 5.21 4.32 2.35
C TYR A 128 5.07 3.82 0.92
N LEU A 129 4.93 4.71 -0.07
CA LEU A 129 4.87 4.31 -1.47
C LEU A 129 6.17 3.67 -1.95
N PHE A 130 7.33 4.21 -1.52
CA PHE A 130 8.63 3.59 -1.78
C PHE A 130 8.74 2.19 -1.15
N ILE A 131 8.29 2.03 0.10
CA ILE A 131 8.27 0.74 0.78
C ILE A 131 7.35 -0.24 0.03
N MET A 132 6.13 0.17 -0.32
CA MET A 132 5.20 -0.64 -1.10
C MET A 132 5.80 -1.06 -2.45
N GLN A 133 6.49 -0.15 -3.14
CA GLN A 133 7.16 -0.43 -4.42
C GLN A 133 8.22 -1.54 -4.28
N ASN A 134 8.91 -1.62 -3.14
CA ASN A 134 10.06 -2.49 -2.92
C ASN A 134 9.85 -3.54 -1.83
N ILE A 135 8.59 -3.79 -1.43
CA ILE A 135 8.28 -4.61 -0.24
C ILE A 135 8.87 -6.02 -0.31
N VAL A 136 8.90 -6.63 -1.49
CA VAL A 136 9.44 -7.98 -1.70
C VAL A 136 10.95 -8.03 -1.51
N GLN A 137 11.67 -6.93 -1.73
CA GLN A 137 13.12 -6.87 -1.47
C GLN A 137 13.43 -6.42 -0.04
N LEU A 138 12.51 -5.70 0.59
CA LEU A 138 12.67 -5.17 1.95
C LEU A 138 12.25 -6.19 3.03
N THR A 139 11.50 -7.22 2.65
CA THR A 139 10.94 -8.23 3.55
C THR A 139 11.16 -9.64 3.01
N ASP A 140 11.06 -10.62 3.89
CA ASP A 140 11.08 -12.05 3.52
C ASP A 140 9.71 -12.55 3.03
N GLU A 141 8.75 -11.64 2.92
CA GLU A 141 7.36 -11.95 2.60
C GLU A 141 7.09 -11.94 1.09
N ALA A 142 6.82 -13.10 0.52
CA ALA A 142 6.39 -13.22 -0.87
C ALA A 142 4.92 -12.81 -1.05
N PRO A 143 4.54 -12.14 -2.17
CA PRO A 143 3.14 -11.94 -2.54
C PRO A 143 2.40 -13.27 -2.68
N LEU A 144 1.06 -13.21 -2.73
CA LEU A 144 0.25 -14.42 -2.93
C LEU A 144 0.57 -15.05 -4.29
N ARG A 145 0.69 -16.39 -4.33
CA ARG A 145 0.82 -17.10 -5.60
C ARG A 145 -0.54 -17.13 -6.29
N GLY A 146 -0.55 -16.82 -7.58
CA GLY A 146 -1.73 -17.06 -8.42
C GLY A 146 -1.77 -18.50 -8.92
N ASP A 147 -2.93 -18.92 -9.43
CA ASP A 147 -3.20 -20.28 -9.90
C ASP A 147 -2.28 -20.75 -11.04
N ARG A 148 -1.53 -19.83 -11.66
CA ARG A 148 -0.60 -20.10 -12.78
C ARG A 148 0.87 -19.75 -12.47
N ALA A 149 1.21 -19.39 -11.25
CA ALA A 149 2.56 -18.93 -10.91
C ALA A 149 3.53 -20.11 -10.69
N LYS A 150 4.17 -20.58 -11.77
CA LYS A 150 5.41 -21.40 -11.73
C LYS A 150 6.67 -20.53 -11.56
N VAL A 151 6.53 -19.23 -11.31
CA VAL A 151 7.68 -18.33 -11.18
C VAL A 151 8.24 -18.43 -9.76
N GLN A 152 9.48 -18.93 -9.67
CA GLN A 152 10.29 -18.82 -8.47
C GLN A 152 10.60 -17.34 -8.26
N MET A 153 9.94 -16.70 -7.29
CA MET A 153 10.23 -15.31 -6.96
C MET A 153 11.67 -15.21 -6.44
N PRO A 154 12.48 -14.24 -6.94
CA PRO A 154 13.79 -13.96 -6.37
C PRO A 154 13.60 -13.31 -4.99
N GLY A 155 13.56 -14.13 -3.95
CA GLY A 155 13.39 -13.71 -2.56
C GLY A 155 13.85 -14.75 -1.52
N LEU A 156 14.48 -15.85 -1.94
CA LEU A 156 14.97 -16.91 -1.05
C LEU A 156 16.30 -16.55 -0.34
N GLY A 157 16.66 -15.27 -0.25
CA GLY A 157 17.98 -14.82 0.21
C GLY A 157 17.98 -13.79 1.35
N GLY A 158 16.84 -13.53 1.98
CA GLY A 158 16.72 -12.49 3.02
C GLY A 158 16.53 -11.07 2.48
N PRO A 159 16.43 -10.06 3.36
CA PRO A 159 16.26 -8.67 2.95
C PRO A 159 17.45 -8.16 2.13
N ASN A 160 17.18 -7.55 0.98
CA ASN A 160 18.22 -7.08 0.06
C ASN A 160 18.92 -5.82 0.63
N PRO A 161 20.24 -5.86 0.92
CA PRO A 161 20.96 -4.71 1.45
C PRO A 161 20.85 -3.47 0.56
N LYS A 162 20.83 -3.65 -0.78
CA LYS A 162 20.69 -2.55 -1.75
C LYS A 162 19.34 -1.84 -1.61
N SER A 163 18.26 -2.57 -1.35
CA SER A 163 16.95 -1.97 -1.16
C SER A 163 16.84 -1.21 0.16
N TRP A 164 17.47 -1.70 1.22
CA TRP A 164 17.55 -1.01 2.51
C TRP A 164 18.42 0.26 2.44
N PHE A 165 19.58 0.20 1.78
CA PHE A 165 20.39 1.37 1.48
C PHE A 165 19.59 2.43 0.71
N GLN A 166 18.91 2.04 -0.37
CA GLN A 166 18.09 2.97 -1.16
C GLN A 166 16.93 3.57 -0.36
N LEU A 167 16.29 2.78 0.52
CA LEU A 167 15.25 3.27 1.42
C LEU A 167 15.80 4.31 2.41
N ALA A 168 16.99 4.09 2.96
CA ALA A 168 17.64 5.04 3.87
C ALA A 168 18.00 6.36 3.17
N ILE A 169 18.57 6.29 1.96
CA ILE A 169 18.84 7.47 1.13
C ILE A 169 17.56 8.25 0.83
N GLU A 170 16.47 7.56 0.46
CA GLU A 170 15.18 8.20 0.21
C GLU A 170 14.60 8.84 1.48
N ALA A 171 14.73 8.19 2.64
CA ALA A 171 14.29 8.75 3.91
C ALA A 171 15.05 10.04 4.26
N GLN A 172 16.39 10.05 4.12
CA GLN A 172 17.20 11.25 4.30
C GLN A 172 16.79 12.38 3.35
N ARG A 173 16.59 12.05 2.07
CA ARG A 173 16.13 13.01 1.05
C ARG A 173 14.76 13.61 1.39
N LEU A 174 13.90 12.84 2.05
CA LEU A 174 12.59 13.28 2.51
C LEU A 174 12.63 14.05 3.85
N GLY A 175 13.79 14.11 4.51
CA GLY A 175 14.00 14.84 5.76
C GLY A 175 13.94 13.98 7.03
N PHE A 176 13.80 12.66 6.91
CA PHE A 176 13.85 11.75 8.06
C PHE A 176 15.29 11.48 8.48
N SER A 177 15.52 11.45 9.79
CA SER A 177 16.84 11.20 10.37
C SER A 177 16.75 10.32 11.62
N SER A 178 17.65 9.34 11.70
CA SER A 178 17.87 8.50 12.86
C SER A 178 19.29 7.93 12.78
N ALA A 179 19.77 7.34 13.88
CA ALA A 179 21.06 6.64 13.89
C ALA A 179 21.07 5.48 12.87
N GLU A 180 19.97 4.73 12.77
CA GLU A 180 19.86 3.61 11.84
C GLU A 180 19.78 4.05 10.39
N ILE A 181 19.01 5.10 10.09
CA ILE A 181 18.96 5.70 8.74
C ILE A 181 20.37 6.13 8.32
N THR A 182 21.11 6.78 9.22
CA THR A 182 22.49 7.23 8.95
C THR A 182 23.43 6.04 8.73
N ARG A 183 23.33 4.99 9.56
CA ARG A 183 24.12 3.75 9.42
C ARG A 183 23.85 3.08 8.07
N LEU A 184 22.58 2.82 7.75
CA LEU A 184 22.18 2.21 6.48
C LEU A 184 22.60 3.04 5.27
N ALA A 185 22.52 4.37 5.35
CA ALA A 185 22.95 5.26 4.28
C ALA A 185 24.49 5.32 4.11
N SER A 186 25.26 4.93 5.13
CA SER A 186 26.73 4.87 5.05
C SER A 186 27.26 3.57 4.45
N GLU A 187 26.48 2.49 4.50
CA GLU A 187 26.85 1.16 4.02
C GLU A 187 26.48 0.98 2.54
N ASP A 188 27.14 1.70 1.62
CA ASP A 188 26.89 1.59 0.17
C ASP A 188 27.24 0.18 -0.35
N PRO A 189 26.24 -0.64 -0.76
CA PRO A 189 26.49 -2.01 -1.21
C PRO A 189 27.25 -2.07 -2.54
N ASP A 190 27.18 -1.03 -3.36
CA ASP A 190 27.96 -0.94 -4.60
C ASP A 190 29.44 -0.66 -4.29
N ARG A 191 29.73 0.09 -3.20
CA ARG A 191 31.09 0.32 -2.70
C ARG A 191 31.71 -0.97 -2.15
N GLU A 192 30.95 -1.72 -1.35
CA GLU A 192 31.38 -3.03 -0.83
C GLU A 192 31.64 -4.02 -1.97
N LEU A 193 30.74 -4.08 -2.96
CA LEU A 193 30.90 -4.92 -4.14
C LEU A 193 32.15 -4.52 -4.95
N ALA A 194 32.40 -3.23 -5.14
CA ALA A 194 33.58 -2.72 -5.83
C ALA A 194 34.87 -3.13 -5.12
N LEU A 195 34.97 -2.91 -3.80
CA LEU A 195 36.11 -3.31 -2.99
C LEU A 195 36.36 -4.83 -3.09
N ARG A 196 35.31 -5.63 -2.87
CA ARG A 196 35.40 -7.09 -2.99
C ARG A 196 35.87 -7.52 -4.38
N THR A 197 35.40 -6.87 -5.44
CA THR A 197 35.79 -7.19 -6.82
C THR A 197 37.27 -6.90 -7.06
N LEU A 198 37.79 -5.77 -6.56
CA LEU A 198 39.21 -5.43 -6.67
C LEU A 198 40.08 -6.47 -5.95
N LEU A 199 39.75 -6.82 -4.70
CA LEU A 199 40.52 -7.78 -3.91
C LEU A 199 40.41 -9.23 -4.43
N LEU A 200 39.28 -9.60 -5.06
CA LEU A 200 39.16 -10.89 -5.75
C LEU A 200 40.00 -10.95 -7.02
N ALA A 201 40.10 -9.84 -7.76
CA ALA A 201 40.92 -9.76 -8.96
C ALA A 201 42.42 -9.71 -8.64
N ARG A 202 42.79 -9.10 -7.51
CA ARG A 202 44.17 -8.96 -7.01
C ARG A 202 44.21 -9.24 -5.50
N PRO A 203 44.45 -10.51 -5.11
CA PRO A 203 44.48 -10.89 -3.70
C PRO A 203 45.61 -10.22 -2.92
N GLU A 204 45.33 -9.88 -1.66
CA GLU A 204 46.30 -9.23 -0.75
C GLU A 204 47.53 -10.10 -0.43
N SER A 205 47.46 -11.41 -0.70
CA SER A 205 48.61 -12.31 -0.57
C SER A 205 49.71 -12.07 -1.59
N GLU A 206 49.38 -11.45 -2.74
CA GLU A 206 50.28 -11.27 -3.89
C GLU A 206 50.38 -9.82 -4.35
N TYR A 207 49.43 -8.96 -3.97
CA TYR A 207 49.32 -7.57 -4.42
C TYR A 207 48.98 -6.65 -3.26
N GLU A 208 49.48 -5.41 -3.31
CA GLU A 208 49.13 -4.36 -2.36
C GLU A 208 48.54 -3.17 -3.11
N TYR A 209 47.47 -2.60 -2.56
CA TYR A 209 46.95 -1.29 -2.95
C TYR A 209 47.40 -0.27 -1.91
N ASP A 210 47.92 0.88 -2.36
CA ASP A 210 48.10 2.00 -1.43
C ASP A 210 46.75 2.43 -0.84
N ARG A 211 46.73 2.75 0.45
CA ARG A 211 45.48 3.08 1.15
C ARG A 211 44.80 4.32 0.59
N SER A 212 45.57 5.30 0.11
CA SER A 212 45.02 6.53 -0.47
C SER A 212 44.50 6.30 -1.89
N ASP A 213 45.10 5.37 -2.64
CA ASP A 213 44.65 4.99 -3.98
C ASP A 213 43.45 4.04 -3.98
N LEU A 214 43.37 3.14 -3.00
CA LEU A 214 42.29 2.14 -2.92
C LEU A 214 40.91 2.81 -2.87
N ASP A 215 40.75 3.89 -2.11
CA ASP A 215 39.48 4.62 -2.03
C ASP A 215 39.10 5.28 -3.37
N ASN A 216 40.09 5.82 -4.09
CA ASN A 216 39.92 6.39 -5.43
C ASN A 216 39.53 5.30 -6.45
N LEU A 217 40.14 4.12 -6.36
CA LEU A 217 39.85 2.98 -7.23
C LEU A 217 38.43 2.44 -7.00
N VAL A 218 38.05 2.26 -5.74
CA VAL A 218 36.70 1.84 -5.34
C VAL A 218 35.67 2.86 -5.83
N SER A 219 35.92 4.15 -5.62
CA SER A 219 35.05 5.23 -6.11
C SER A 219 34.90 5.19 -7.64
N SER A 220 36.00 4.95 -8.37
CA SER A 220 35.99 4.81 -9.83
C SER A 220 35.15 3.61 -10.29
N ALA A 221 35.29 2.46 -9.63
CA ALA A 221 34.48 1.29 -9.91
C ALA A 221 32.98 1.51 -9.64
N VAL A 222 32.64 2.20 -8.55
CA VAL A 222 31.25 2.58 -8.25
C VAL A 222 30.69 3.49 -9.34
N GLN A 223 31.48 4.43 -9.87
CA GLN A 223 31.05 5.27 -11.01
C GLN A 223 30.73 4.42 -12.25
N LEU A 224 31.50 3.37 -12.54
CA LEU A 224 31.19 2.42 -13.61
C LEU A 224 29.85 1.71 -13.39
N PHE A 225 29.56 1.26 -12.17
CA PHE A 225 28.26 0.65 -11.84
C PHE A 225 27.11 1.65 -12.03
N ARG A 226 27.31 2.91 -11.61
CA ARG A 226 26.31 3.98 -11.72
C ARG A 226 26.07 4.46 -13.16
N ALA A 227 26.99 4.17 -14.09
CA ALA A 227 26.79 4.46 -15.52
C ALA A 227 25.66 3.60 -16.14
N ALA A 228 25.27 2.49 -15.50
CA ALA A 228 24.18 1.65 -15.95
C ALA A 228 22.83 2.41 -15.91
N ARG A 229 22.13 2.44 -17.04
CA ARG A 229 20.77 3.00 -17.11
C ARG A 229 19.76 1.94 -16.68
N ARG A 230 18.83 2.32 -15.82
CA ARG A 230 17.68 1.46 -15.50
C ARG A 230 16.93 1.15 -16.78
N ARG A 231 16.78 -0.14 -17.09
CA ARG A 231 15.89 -0.61 -18.16
C ARG A 231 14.47 -0.16 -17.80
N ARG A 232 13.97 0.84 -18.52
CA ARG A 232 12.54 1.15 -18.47
C ARG A 232 11.85 0.04 -19.27
N PRO A 233 10.79 -0.59 -18.75
CA PRO A 233 9.87 -1.31 -19.62
C PRO A 233 9.49 -0.38 -20.78
N ASP A 234 9.21 -0.92 -21.96
CA ASP A 234 8.60 -0.17 -23.05
C ASP A 234 7.46 0.69 -22.48
N PHE A 235 7.28 1.92 -22.96
CA PHE A 235 6.46 2.97 -22.33
C PHE A 235 5.02 2.49 -22.02
N VAL A 236 4.82 1.80 -20.89
CA VAL A 236 3.50 1.32 -20.45
C VAL A 236 2.93 2.40 -19.56
N GLU A 237 1.90 3.08 -20.06
CA GLU A 237 1.13 4.01 -19.24
C GLU A 237 0.36 3.24 -18.14
N PRO A 238 0.28 3.78 -16.92
CA PRO A 238 -0.48 3.16 -15.84
C PRO A 238 -1.96 3.13 -16.21
N ARG A 239 -2.56 1.94 -16.21
CA ARG A 239 -4.01 1.76 -16.42
C ARG A 239 -4.69 1.43 -15.11
N PHE A 240 -5.62 2.28 -14.69
CA PHE A 240 -6.44 2.08 -13.49
C PHE A 240 -7.78 1.39 -13.80
N THR A 241 -8.23 1.49 -15.04
CA THR A 241 -9.41 0.81 -15.55
C THR A 241 -9.07 0.11 -16.86
N THR A 242 -9.90 -0.85 -17.25
CA THR A 242 -9.68 -1.69 -18.42
C THR A 242 -10.99 -2.01 -19.12
N ARG A 243 -10.92 -2.17 -20.44
CA ARG A 243 -12.01 -2.72 -21.28
C ARG A 243 -12.13 -4.23 -21.18
N GLY A 244 -11.05 -4.91 -20.78
CA GLY A 244 -11.01 -6.36 -20.64
C GLY A 244 -11.45 -6.84 -19.27
N THR A 245 -11.05 -8.06 -18.91
CA THR A 245 -11.26 -8.60 -17.57
C THR A 245 -10.44 -7.81 -16.56
N GLY A 246 -11.12 -7.15 -15.61
CA GLY A 246 -10.47 -6.46 -14.49
C GLY A 246 -10.07 -7.39 -13.36
N GLU A 247 -9.69 -6.79 -12.22
CA GLU A 247 -9.31 -7.54 -11.03
C GLU A 247 -10.54 -8.21 -10.41
N LEU A 248 -10.45 -9.51 -10.17
CA LEU A 248 -11.52 -10.29 -9.53
C LEU A 248 -11.90 -9.71 -8.17
N ILE A 249 -13.19 -9.63 -7.86
CA ILE A 249 -13.73 -9.07 -6.60
C ILE A 249 -12.98 -9.62 -5.37
N ALA A 250 -12.74 -10.94 -5.31
CA ALA A 250 -12.05 -11.59 -4.19
C ALA A 250 -10.59 -11.16 -4.00
N ARG A 251 -9.96 -10.56 -5.03
CA ARG A 251 -8.57 -10.09 -5.02
C ARG A 251 -8.44 -8.57 -4.82
N ARG A 252 -9.57 -7.86 -4.67
CA ARG A 252 -9.62 -6.40 -4.47
C ARG A 252 -9.29 -5.93 -3.04
N CYS A 253 -8.77 -6.79 -2.17
CA CYS A 253 -8.28 -6.42 -0.85
C CYS A 253 -7.14 -7.33 -0.39
N GLY A 254 -6.47 -6.95 0.69
CA GLY A 254 -5.40 -7.72 1.30
C GLY A 254 -4.15 -7.80 0.46
N ARG A 255 -3.34 -8.86 0.64
CA ARG A 255 -2.05 -9.01 -0.04
C ARG A 255 -2.23 -9.13 -1.56
N GLN A 256 -1.30 -8.57 -2.32
CA GLN A 256 -1.30 -8.70 -3.78
C GLN A 256 -0.87 -10.09 -4.24
N TYR A 257 -1.32 -10.47 -5.43
CA TYR A 257 -0.79 -11.61 -6.15
C TYR A 257 0.50 -11.23 -6.87
N SER A 258 1.44 -12.19 -7.00
CA SER A 258 2.78 -11.94 -7.55
C SER A 258 2.77 -11.26 -8.92
N GLY A 259 1.98 -11.77 -9.87
CA GLY A 259 1.89 -11.17 -11.21
C GLY A 259 1.34 -9.74 -11.20
N ALA A 260 0.35 -9.45 -10.35
CA ALA A 260 -0.16 -8.09 -10.18
C ALA A 260 0.90 -7.18 -9.56
N TYR A 261 1.62 -7.64 -8.53
CA TYR A 261 2.69 -6.88 -7.91
C TYR A 261 3.83 -6.55 -8.89
N GLU A 262 4.29 -7.52 -9.67
CA GLU A 262 5.36 -7.33 -10.66
C GLU A 262 4.97 -6.30 -11.73
N HIS A 263 3.73 -6.36 -12.19
CA HIS A 263 3.19 -5.41 -13.17
C HIS A 263 3.02 -4.00 -12.57
N ASP A 264 2.47 -3.90 -11.36
CA ASP A 264 1.97 -2.64 -10.81
C ASP A 264 3.01 -1.84 -10.03
N ARG A 265 3.98 -2.49 -9.37
CA ARG A 265 4.82 -1.86 -8.34
C ARG A 265 5.58 -0.63 -8.82
N ASN A 266 5.95 -0.59 -10.10
CA ASN A 266 6.69 0.54 -10.68
C ASN A 266 5.84 1.82 -10.78
N PHE A 267 4.52 1.70 -10.63
CA PHE A 267 3.57 2.81 -10.64
C PHE A 267 3.15 3.27 -9.24
N PHE A 268 3.72 2.72 -8.16
CA PHE A 268 3.41 3.13 -6.79
C PHE A 268 4.13 4.43 -6.45
N THR A 269 3.64 5.53 -7.01
CA THR A 269 4.22 6.87 -6.82
C THR A 269 3.12 7.88 -6.51
N MET A 270 3.50 8.97 -5.85
CA MET A 270 2.58 10.06 -5.56
C MET A 270 1.97 10.62 -6.84
N THR A 271 2.77 10.73 -7.91
CA THR A 271 2.34 11.21 -9.22
C THR A 271 1.20 10.38 -9.76
N TYR A 272 1.36 9.05 -9.84
CA TYR A 272 0.34 8.19 -10.42
C TYR A 272 -0.86 8.01 -9.52
N PHE A 273 -0.68 7.91 -8.20
CA PHE A 273 -1.80 7.75 -7.29
C PHE A 273 -2.66 9.01 -7.20
N SER A 274 -2.10 10.18 -7.51
CA SER A 274 -2.85 11.45 -7.58
C SER A 274 -3.64 11.63 -8.88
N LEU A 275 -3.41 10.81 -9.92
CA LEU A 275 -4.09 10.98 -11.20
C LEU A 275 -5.61 10.79 -11.08
N PRO A 276 -6.40 11.55 -11.87
CA PRO A 276 -7.80 11.25 -12.05
C PRO A 276 -7.97 9.90 -12.74
N VAL A 277 -9.00 9.15 -12.35
CA VAL A 277 -9.32 7.85 -12.94
C VAL A 277 -10.59 7.99 -13.77
N ALA A 278 -10.49 7.63 -15.05
CA ALA A 278 -11.62 7.55 -15.96
C ALA A 278 -12.41 6.26 -15.73
N ARG A 279 -13.70 6.31 -16.01
CA ARG A 279 -14.59 5.14 -15.97
C ARG A 279 -14.32 4.24 -17.18
N ASP A 280 -14.40 2.92 -16.99
CA ASP A 280 -14.35 1.91 -18.06
C ASP A 280 -15.09 0.64 -17.61
N VAL A 281 -15.00 -0.45 -18.38
CA VAL A 281 -15.67 -1.72 -18.12
C VAL A 281 -15.40 -2.24 -16.71
N ASP A 282 -14.12 -2.30 -16.30
CA ASP A 282 -13.76 -2.71 -14.93
C ASP A 282 -12.45 -2.07 -14.41
N VAL A 283 -12.15 -2.27 -13.12
CA VAL A 283 -10.94 -1.75 -12.44
C VAL A 283 -9.76 -2.73 -12.48
N THR A 284 -8.54 -2.21 -12.52
CA THR A 284 -7.31 -3.01 -12.53
C THR A 284 -6.76 -3.29 -11.12
N SER A 285 -5.79 -4.19 -11.01
CA SER A 285 -5.04 -4.43 -9.77
C SER A 285 -4.30 -3.19 -9.28
N LEU A 286 -3.80 -2.35 -10.19
CA LEU A 286 -3.17 -1.07 -9.87
C LEU A 286 -4.18 -0.11 -9.22
N PHE A 287 -5.41 -0.04 -9.74
CA PHE A 287 -6.46 0.75 -9.10
C PHE A 287 -6.80 0.25 -7.71
N VAL A 288 -6.90 -1.07 -7.53
CA VAL A 288 -7.14 -1.66 -6.21
C VAL A 288 -6.10 -1.16 -5.21
N ARG A 289 -4.80 -1.22 -5.57
CA ARG A 289 -3.74 -0.75 -4.66
C ARG A 289 -3.80 0.72 -4.38
N ARG A 290 -4.06 1.53 -5.40
CA ARG A 290 -4.30 2.96 -5.24
C ARG A 290 -5.46 3.20 -4.27
N SER A 291 -6.60 2.53 -4.45
CA SER A 291 -7.78 2.69 -3.59
C SER A 291 -7.48 2.31 -2.13
N VAL A 292 -6.76 1.21 -1.90
CA VAL A 292 -6.31 0.81 -0.55
C VAL A 292 -5.43 1.91 0.05
N PHE A 293 -4.43 2.40 -0.69
CA PHE A 293 -3.57 3.49 -0.19
C PHE A 293 -4.38 4.74 0.20
N HIS A 294 -5.33 5.17 -0.64
CA HIS A 294 -6.19 6.32 -0.30
C HIS A 294 -7.07 6.09 0.92
N ALA A 295 -7.50 4.85 1.21
CA ALA A 295 -8.32 4.54 2.36
C ALA A 295 -7.59 4.80 3.69
N PHE A 296 -6.28 4.55 3.74
CA PHE A 296 -5.46 4.73 4.95
C PHE A 296 -4.78 6.09 5.02
N PHE A 297 -4.29 6.61 3.90
CA PHE A 297 -3.43 7.80 3.91
C PHE A 297 -4.11 9.08 3.41
N ARG A 298 -5.20 8.97 2.63
CA ARG A 298 -5.90 10.08 1.94
C ARG A 298 -4.95 11.06 1.24
N LEU A 299 -4.78 10.94 -0.07
CA LEU A 299 -4.20 12.04 -0.84
C LEU A 299 -5.21 13.18 -0.88
N GLU A 300 -4.79 14.36 -0.44
CA GLU A 300 -5.58 15.57 -0.68
C GLU A 300 -5.66 15.77 -2.18
N LYS A 301 -6.86 16.07 -2.69
CA LYS A 301 -6.99 16.51 -4.08
C LYS A 301 -6.22 17.81 -4.17
N GLY A 302 -5.14 17.83 -4.95
CA GLY A 302 -4.23 18.95 -5.03
C GLY A 302 -4.99 20.28 -5.08
N ASN A 303 -4.63 21.18 -4.17
CA ASN A 303 -4.83 22.60 -4.43
C ASN A 303 -4.23 22.88 -5.81
N LYS A 304 -5.00 23.57 -6.66
CA LYS A 304 -4.53 24.03 -7.96
C LYS A 304 -3.12 24.60 -7.78
N VAL A 305 -2.16 24.02 -8.47
CA VAL A 305 -0.86 24.66 -8.66
C VAL A 305 -1.19 25.99 -9.33
N THR A 306 -1.04 27.10 -8.60
CA THR A 306 -0.96 28.41 -9.21
C THR A 306 0.30 28.40 -10.06
N SER A 307 0.11 28.32 -11.36
CA SER A 307 1.15 28.58 -12.34
C SER A 307 1.54 30.05 -12.22
N ASP A 308 2.54 30.36 -11.39
CA ASP A 308 3.20 31.67 -11.44
C ASP A 308 4.70 31.44 -11.53
N ALA A 309 5.17 31.40 -12.78
CA ALA A 309 6.55 31.63 -13.15
C ALA A 309 6.59 32.17 -14.59
N THR A 310 6.06 33.38 -14.78
CA THR A 310 6.53 34.29 -15.82
C THR A 310 6.41 35.70 -15.25
N GLY A 311 7.55 36.25 -14.83
CA GLY A 311 7.65 37.65 -14.47
C GLY A 311 7.53 38.53 -15.71
N VAL A 312 6.72 39.59 -15.60
CA VAL A 312 6.96 40.85 -16.29
C VAL A 312 6.60 41.97 -15.31
N ASP A 313 7.60 42.81 -15.09
CA ASP A 313 7.62 44.04 -14.33
C ASP A 313 6.70 45.11 -14.95
N GLN A 314 5.97 45.86 -14.12
CA GLN A 314 5.66 47.26 -14.38
C GLN A 314 5.13 47.97 -13.12
N SER A 315 5.81 49.07 -12.79
CA SER A 315 5.60 50.01 -11.70
C SER A 315 4.39 50.94 -11.91
N HIS A 316 3.74 51.34 -10.79
CA HIS A 316 3.46 52.72 -10.34
C HIS A 316 2.17 52.85 -9.47
N SER A 317 2.36 53.41 -8.27
CA SER A 317 1.44 53.81 -7.18
C SER A 317 0.45 54.98 -7.52
N PRO A 318 -0.32 55.62 -6.58
CA PRO A 318 -0.84 55.26 -5.22
C PRO A 318 -2.34 55.67 -4.94
N ALA A 319 -2.78 55.36 -3.71
CA ALA A 319 -3.72 56.06 -2.81
C ALA A 319 -5.24 55.72 -2.87
N VAL A 320 -5.84 55.35 -1.72
CA VAL A 320 -6.56 56.23 -0.77
C VAL A 320 -6.69 55.50 0.59
N MET A 321 -6.54 56.25 1.68
CA MET A 321 -6.69 55.83 3.08
C MET A 321 -8.17 55.78 3.48
N ASP A 322 -8.54 54.84 4.35
CA ASP A 322 -9.46 55.13 5.45
C ASP A 322 -9.19 54.17 6.63
N GLY A 323 -9.06 54.77 7.81
CA GLY A 323 -8.65 54.10 9.04
C GLY A 323 -9.82 53.65 9.89
N GLU A 324 -9.76 52.41 10.37
CA GLU A 324 -10.51 51.92 11.52
C GLU A 324 -9.58 51.17 12.48
N SER A 325 -9.81 51.37 13.77
CA SER A 325 -8.89 51.07 14.87
C SER A 325 -8.62 49.56 15.08
N PRO A 326 -7.38 49.08 15.30
CA PRO A 326 -7.03 47.64 15.18
C PRO A 326 -7.29 46.75 16.40
N GLN A 327 -7.65 47.29 17.56
CA GLN A 327 -7.55 46.54 18.82
C GLN A 327 -8.72 45.59 19.11
N ALA A 328 -9.96 45.92 18.72
CA ALA A 328 -11.13 45.06 19.01
C ALA A 328 -11.22 43.81 18.09
N ASN A 329 -10.65 43.86 16.89
CA ASN A 329 -10.62 42.73 15.94
C ASN A 329 -9.49 41.74 16.23
N GLN A 330 -8.41 42.17 16.91
CA GLN A 330 -7.34 41.28 17.34
C GLN A 330 -7.77 40.38 18.50
N ASP A 331 -8.46 40.91 19.52
CA ASP A 331 -8.91 40.11 20.67
C ASP A 331 -10.01 39.09 20.31
N ARG A 332 -10.90 39.44 19.37
CA ARG A 332 -11.91 38.51 18.85
C ARG A 332 -11.32 37.41 17.96
N SER A 333 -10.19 37.68 17.31
CA SER A 333 -9.46 36.71 16.49
C SER A 333 -8.61 35.78 17.36
N LEU A 334 -7.93 36.32 18.37
CA LEU A 334 -7.11 35.55 19.32
C LEU A 334 -7.95 34.61 20.19
N SER A 335 -9.15 35.05 20.61
CA SER A 335 -10.09 34.19 21.35
C SER A 335 -10.69 33.08 20.49
N LYS A 336 -10.97 33.33 19.21
CA LYS A 336 -11.39 32.28 18.25
C LYS A 336 -10.27 31.28 17.98
N ILE A 337 -9.03 31.76 17.80
CA ILE A 337 -7.86 30.90 17.57
C ILE A 337 -7.58 30.02 18.80
N LYS A 338 -7.61 30.58 20.02
CA LYS A 338 -7.47 29.80 21.25
C LYS A 338 -8.58 28.76 21.43
N ASN A 339 -9.82 29.09 21.09
CA ASN A 339 -10.94 28.14 21.18
C ASN A 339 -10.82 27.00 20.15
N GLU A 340 -10.35 27.27 18.93
CA GLU A 340 -10.09 26.24 17.91
C GLU A 340 -8.88 25.35 18.25
N GLU A 341 -7.83 25.93 18.84
CA GLU A 341 -6.65 25.20 19.30
C GLU A 341 -6.96 24.28 20.49
N THR A 342 -7.77 24.77 21.43
CA THR A 342 -8.28 23.97 22.56
C THR A 342 -9.22 22.86 22.07
N ALA A 343 -10.06 23.13 21.07
CA ALA A 343 -10.91 22.11 20.45
C ALA A 343 -10.09 21.04 19.71
N ARG A 344 -8.97 21.43 19.05
CA ARG A 344 -8.05 20.50 18.39
C ARG A 344 -7.28 19.63 19.37
N GLN A 345 -6.77 20.19 20.46
CA GLN A 345 -6.12 19.42 21.53
C GLN A 345 -7.09 18.44 22.20
N SER A 346 -8.34 18.85 22.45
CA SER A 346 -9.39 17.97 22.95
C SER A 346 -9.68 16.78 22.02
N VAL A 347 -9.69 17.01 20.70
CA VAL A 347 -9.85 15.94 19.69
C VAL A 347 -8.65 14.98 19.70
N TRP A 348 -7.41 15.48 19.81
CA TRP A 348 -6.21 14.65 19.88
C TRP A 348 -6.15 13.79 21.14
N GLU A 349 -6.58 14.33 22.29
CA GLU A 349 -6.69 13.54 23.52
C GLU A 349 -7.83 12.51 23.44
N ALA A 350 -8.95 12.83 22.78
CA ALA A 350 -10.03 11.87 22.56
C ALA A 350 -9.60 10.70 21.65
N LEU A 351 -8.84 10.99 20.59
CA LEU A 351 -8.23 9.98 19.71
C LEU A 351 -7.21 9.11 20.46
N ARG A 352 -6.40 9.70 21.34
CA ARG A 352 -5.44 8.97 22.18
C ARG A 352 -6.14 8.02 23.17
N ARG A 353 -7.20 8.48 23.84
CA ARG A 353 -8.01 7.65 24.75
C ARG A 353 -8.75 6.53 24.01
N GLN A 354 -9.17 6.77 22.77
CA GLN A 354 -9.81 5.75 21.94
C GLN A 354 -8.80 4.68 21.48
N ASP A 355 -7.55 5.06 21.23
CA ASP A 355 -6.45 4.13 20.93
C ASP A 355 -6.07 3.28 22.16
N GLU A 356 -5.97 3.89 23.34
CA GLU A 356 -5.73 3.18 24.61
C GLU A 356 -6.83 2.14 24.91
N ALA A 357 -8.10 2.49 24.65
CA ALA A 357 -9.23 1.58 24.82
C ALA A 357 -9.20 0.41 23.82
N LEU A 358 -8.78 0.67 22.56
CA LEU A 358 -8.60 -0.38 21.55
C LEU A 358 -7.44 -1.31 21.91
N GLN A 359 -6.34 -0.77 22.44
CA GLN A 359 -5.19 -1.58 22.90
C GLN A 359 -5.54 -2.47 24.10
N GLN A 360 -6.32 -1.97 25.07
CA GLN A 360 -6.79 -2.78 26.19
C GLN A 360 -7.79 -3.88 25.76
N GLY A 361 -8.62 -3.60 24.76
CA GLY A 361 -9.54 -4.59 24.18
C GLY A 361 -8.80 -5.72 23.46
N VAL A 362 -7.80 -5.38 22.64
CA VAL A 362 -6.97 -6.36 21.91
C VAL A 362 -6.11 -7.19 22.86
N ALA A 363 -5.53 -6.58 23.91
CA ALA A 363 -4.72 -7.29 24.90
C ALA A 363 -5.54 -8.32 25.71
N LYS A 364 -6.80 -8.01 26.06
CA LYS A 364 -7.70 -8.96 26.75
C LYS A 364 -8.09 -10.15 25.88
N GLN A 365 -8.22 -9.94 24.57
CA GLN A 365 -8.58 -10.98 23.61
C GLN A 365 -7.44 -11.99 23.36
N TYR A 366 -6.18 -11.55 23.43
CA TYR A 366 -5.02 -12.45 23.35
C TYR A 366 -4.71 -13.16 24.68
N GLY A 367 -5.14 -12.63 25.82
CA GLY A 367 -4.94 -13.27 27.13
C GLY A 367 -5.89 -14.46 27.39
N THR A 368 -7.01 -14.56 26.66
CA THR A 368 -7.98 -15.65 26.82
C THR A 368 -7.68 -16.87 25.95
N ASP A 369 -6.97 -16.70 24.84
CA ASP A 369 -6.67 -17.80 23.89
C ASP A 369 -5.37 -18.59 24.21
N VAL A 370 -4.59 -18.17 25.22
CA VAL A 370 -3.33 -18.85 25.60
C VAL A 370 -3.44 -19.63 26.93
N GLY A 371 -4.60 -19.59 27.60
CA GLY A 371 -4.81 -20.21 28.92
C GLY A 371 -5.50 -21.58 28.94
N GLY A 372 -5.75 -22.22 27.79
CA GLY A 372 -6.59 -23.41 27.70
C GLY A 372 -5.92 -24.62 27.06
N SER A 373 -5.56 -25.59 27.90
CA SER A 373 -5.42 -27.03 27.60
C SER A 373 -4.04 -27.57 27.21
N LEU A 374 -3.30 -28.01 28.23
CA LEU A 374 -2.55 -29.26 28.24
C LEU A 374 -3.16 -30.12 29.36
N GLN A 375 -3.82 -31.24 29.03
CA GLN A 375 -3.44 -32.60 29.49
C GLN A 375 -4.43 -33.68 28.98
N CYS A 376 -3.86 -34.67 28.28
CA CYS A 376 -4.18 -36.10 28.20
C CYS A 376 -5.65 -36.58 28.14
N ASP A 377 -5.99 -37.35 27.09
CA ASP A 377 -5.94 -38.81 27.21
C ASP A 377 -6.07 -39.54 25.87
N SER A 378 -5.18 -40.52 25.67
CA SER A 378 -5.24 -41.51 24.60
C SER A 378 -6.10 -42.68 25.06
N LYS A 379 -7.13 -43.05 24.28
CA LYS A 379 -7.61 -44.44 24.08
C LYS A 379 -8.88 -44.46 23.21
N ASN A 380 -8.85 -45.35 22.21
CA ASN A 380 -9.98 -46.00 21.51
C ASN A 380 -10.85 -45.12 20.59
N ILE A 381 -11.34 -45.55 19.41
CA ILE A 381 -11.32 -46.79 18.60
C ILE A 381 -12.09 -46.46 17.29
N VAL A 382 -11.81 -47.22 16.21
CA VAL A 382 -12.65 -47.50 15.01
C VAL A 382 -12.64 -46.54 13.81
N GLU A 383 -12.09 -47.11 12.73
CA GLU A 383 -12.32 -46.84 11.31
C GLU A 383 -13.80 -46.87 10.93
N ILE A 384 -14.27 -45.95 10.08
CA ILE A 384 -15.21 -46.30 9.00
C ILE A 384 -14.81 -45.50 7.76
N SER A 385 -14.27 -46.25 6.80
CA SER A 385 -14.27 -45.93 5.37
C SER A 385 -15.70 -46.00 4.84
N SER A 386 -16.09 -45.06 3.99
CA SER A 386 -17.13 -45.31 3.00
C SER A 386 -16.93 -44.40 1.79
N ASP A 387 -16.50 -45.04 0.70
CA ASP A 387 -16.66 -44.64 -0.68
C ASP A 387 -18.07 -44.10 -0.98
N SER A 388 -18.18 -43.18 -1.95
CA SER A 388 -18.91 -43.48 -3.18
C SER A 388 -18.69 -42.40 -4.24
N CYS A 389 -18.17 -42.91 -5.35
CA CYS A 389 -18.16 -42.33 -6.67
C CYS A 389 -19.57 -42.48 -7.27
N GLU A 390 -20.11 -41.46 -7.93
CA GLU A 390 -21.12 -41.65 -8.96
C GLU A 390 -20.66 -40.92 -10.22
N SER A 391 -20.46 -41.72 -11.25
CA SER A 391 -20.18 -41.36 -12.63
C SER A 391 -21.47 -41.54 -13.41
N ALA A 392 -21.74 -40.62 -14.34
CA ALA A 392 -22.69 -40.83 -15.42
C ALA A 392 -21.94 -40.68 -16.74
N SER A 393 -21.87 -41.80 -17.44
CA SER A 393 -21.41 -42.00 -18.81
C SER A 393 -22.53 -41.73 -19.81
N GLU A 394 -22.17 -41.25 -21.00
CA GLU A 394 -22.77 -41.57 -22.31
C GLU A 394 -21.79 -40.99 -23.36
N THR A 395 -20.83 -41.78 -23.87
CA THR A 395 -20.85 -42.52 -25.16
C THR A 395 -21.16 -41.65 -26.37
N GLU A 396 -20.18 -41.45 -27.25
CA GLU A 396 -20.25 -41.96 -28.63
C GLU A 396 -18.88 -41.89 -29.34
N ASP A 397 -18.71 -42.87 -30.22
CA ASP A 397 -17.49 -43.37 -30.84
C ASP A 397 -16.84 -42.45 -31.87
N SER A 398 -15.53 -42.64 -32.07
CA SER A 398 -14.95 -42.86 -33.41
C SER A 398 -13.47 -43.24 -33.30
N GLU A 399 -13.25 -44.52 -33.58
CA GLU A 399 -12.01 -45.25 -33.74
C GLU A 399 -11.26 -44.80 -35.02
N VAL A 400 -9.98 -44.45 -34.92
CA VAL A 400 -8.99 -44.67 -36.00
C VAL A 400 -7.65 -45.08 -35.39
N THR A 401 -7.36 -46.36 -35.58
CA THR A 401 -6.11 -47.05 -35.26
C THR A 401 -5.11 -46.87 -36.41
N LEU A 402 -3.88 -46.38 -36.15
CA LEU A 402 -2.67 -46.79 -36.88
C LEU A 402 -1.43 -46.73 -35.98
N GLU A 403 -0.63 -47.79 -36.10
CA GLU A 403 0.48 -48.29 -35.27
C GLU A 403 1.79 -47.47 -35.18
N PRO A 404 2.74 -47.85 -34.29
CA PRO A 404 3.90 -47.05 -33.88
C PRO A 404 5.22 -47.40 -34.61
N ALA A 405 6.09 -46.40 -34.79
CA ALA A 405 7.44 -46.61 -35.35
C ALA A 405 8.57 -46.42 -34.32
N LEU A 406 9.20 -47.56 -34.05
CA LEU A 406 10.52 -47.90 -33.52
C LEU A 406 11.62 -46.83 -33.28
N LYS A 407 12.25 -47.03 -32.12
CA LYS A 407 13.58 -46.63 -31.63
C LYS A 407 14.68 -46.55 -32.70
N ARG A 408 15.55 -45.52 -32.60
CA ARG A 408 16.98 -45.64 -32.95
C ARG A 408 17.90 -45.02 -31.89
N ARG A 409 18.74 -45.89 -31.32
CA ARG A 409 20.00 -45.59 -30.63
C ARG A 409 20.95 -44.85 -31.58
N ARG A 410 21.74 -43.92 -31.05
CA ARG A 410 23.06 -43.57 -31.61
C ARG A 410 24.11 -43.70 -30.50
N ARG A 411 25.03 -44.65 -30.71
CA ARG A 411 26.41 -44.58 -30.22
C ARG A 411 27.22 -43.85 -31.28
N GLY A 412 28.15 -43.04 -30.82
CA GLY A 412 29.20 -42.34 -31.54
C GLY A 412 30.02 -41.67 -30.47
#